data_AF-U5S9T5-F1
#
_entry.id   AF-U5S9T5-F1
#
_cell.length_a   1.000
_cell.length_b   1.000
_cell.length_c   1.000
_cell.angle_alpha   90.00
_cell.angle_beta   90.00
_cell.angle_gamma   90.00
#
_symmetry.space_group_name_H-M   'P 1'
#
loop_
_entity.id
_entity.type
_entity.pdbx_description
1 polymer ?
#
loop_
_entity_poly.entity_id
_entity_poly.type
_entity_poly.pdbx_seq_one_letter_code
_entity_poly.pdbx_strand_id
1 'polypeptide(L)'
;MKTLVIISHPDIMESGSQQYLLSSIPDNKDITVHHLESLYPDFKIDVEKEQALLKEHDRIIFQFPFYWYSSPALLKKWQDDVLTDGFAYGKNGKALTGKEFGLIVTIGVKKEEYQHGGREGFSIDELTKPYQALALKTKMTFLKTLPIFQFSYLTEDQKMTLLIRYQQYLTQEKDDSLEAREKWFLQELKSTDLSKLNEGDQFILEQTIEFIEESRDTIDELKIVLDQMN
;
A
#
# COMPACT_ATOMS: atom_id res chain seq x y z
N MET A 1 7.46 -6.69 10.24
CA MET A 1 6.22 -5.91 10.14
C MET A 1 5.22 -6.76 9.40
N LYS A 2 4.03 -6.98 9.97
CA LYS A 2 2.98 -7.78 9.33
C LYS A 2 1.95 -6.88 8.64
N THR A 3 1.66 -7.16 7.38
CA THR A 3 0.72 -6.35 6.57
C THR A 3 -0.52 -7.14 6.22
N LEU A 4 -1.70 -6.62 6.56
CA LEU A 4 -2.99 -7.17 6.15
C LEU A 4 -3.53 -6.38 4.96
N VAL A 5 -3.71 -7.04 3.82
CA VAL A 5 -4.32 -6.45 2.63
C VAL A 5 -5.76 -6.94 2.52
N ILE A 6 -6.71 -6.10 2.91
CA ILE A 6 -8.14 -6.37 2.78
C ILE A 6 -8.59 -5.92 1.40
N ILE A 7 -8.92 -6.89 0.55
CA ILE A 7 -9.39 -6.65 -0.81
C ILE A 7 -10.91 -6.71 -0.83
N SER A 8 -11.55 -5.68 -1.36
CA SER A 8 -12.96 -5.70 -1.71
C SER A 8 -13.11 -5.48 -3.20
N HIS A 9 -13.42 -6.56 -3.91
CA HIS A 9 -13.62 -6.57 -5.35
C HIS A 9 -14.63 -7.66 -5.71
N PRO A 10 -15.75 -7.35 -6.41
CA PRO A 10 -16.78 -8.34 -6.72
C PRO A 10 -16.27 -9.57 -7.46
N ASP A 11 -15.36 -9.37 -8.42
CA ASP A 11 -14.77 -10.46 -9.18
C ASP A 11 -13.26 -10.29 -9.31
N ILE A 12 -12.51 -10.84 -8.36
CA ILE A 12 -11.05 -10.73 -8.33
C ILE A 12 -10.39 -11.59 -9.41
N MET A 13 -11.07 -12.65 -9.87
CA MET A 13 -10.55 -13.62 -10.82
C MET A 13 -10.61 -13.10 -12.26
N GLU A 14 -11.61 -12.28 -12.59
CA GLU A 14 -11.71 -11.64 -13.91
C GLU A 14 -10.93 -10.32 -13.99
N SER A 15 -10.37 -9.85 -12.87
CA SER A 15 -9.68 -8.56 -12.80
C SER A 15 -8.18 -8.69 -13.05
N GLY A 16 -7.75 -8.45 -14.29
CA GLY A 16 -6.34 -8.51 -14.68
C GLY A 16 -5.43 -7.56 -13.88
N SER A 17 -5.96 -6.44 -13.37
CA SER A 17 -5.21 -5.54 -12.48
C SER A 17 -4.96 -6.14 -11.11
N GLN A 18 -5.97 -6.78 -10.52
CA GLN A 18 -5.86 -7.40 -9.20
C GLN A 18 -4.94 -8.61 -9.27
N GLN A 19 -5.08 -9.45 -10.29
CA GLN A 19 -4.18 -10.59 -10.49
C GLN A 19 -2.72 -10.17 -10.65
N TYR A 20 -2.47 -9.10 -11.42
CA TYR A 20 -1.12 -8.57 -11.61
C TYR A 20 -0.50 -8.03 -10.31
N LEU A 21 -1.29 -7.35 -9.48
CA LEU A 21 -0.82 -6.86 -8.18
C LEU A 21 -0.60 -8.01 -7.20
N LEU A 22 -1.50 -8.99 -7.17
CA LEU A 22 -1.40 -10.14 -6.28
C LEU A 22 -0.22 -11.05 -6.61
N SER A 23 0.06 -11.29 -7.89
CA SER A 23 1.22 -12.08 -8.31
C SER A 23 2.56 -11.43 -7.98
N SER A 24 2.56 -10.12 -7.70
CA SER A 24 3.74 -9.39 -7.28
C SER A 24 4.06 -9.48 -5.80
N ILE A 25 3.16 -10.01 -4.99
CA ILE A 25 3.37 -10.13 -3.55
C ILE A 25 4.40 -11.27 -3.34
N PRO A 26 5.59 -10.98 -2.78
CA PRO A 26 6.60 -12.00 -2.59
C PRO A 26 6.18 -12.97 -1.47
N ASP A 27 6.33 -14.28 -1.72
CA ASP A 27 5.96 -15.36 -0.79
C ASP A 27 6.72 -15.31 0.55
N ASN A 28 7.83 -14.57 0.62
CA ASN A 28 8.74 -14.51 1.76
C ASN A 28 8.44 -13.37 2.75
N LYS A 29 7.40 -12.57 2.52
CA LYS A 29 7.03 -11.45 3.41
C LYS A 29 5.80 -11.80 4.22
N ASP A 30 5.70 -11.22 5.42
CA ASP A 30 4.54 -11.34 6.31
C ASP A 30 3.33 -10.54 5.79
N ILE A 31 2.83 -10.88 4.60
CA ILE A 31 1.67 -10.23 3.95
C ILE A 31 0.51 -11.22 3.92
N THR A 32 -0.59 -10.85 4.56
CA THR A 32 -1.84 -11.62 4.52
C THR A 32 -2.81 -10.95 3.55
N VAL A 33 -3.14 -11.65 2.47
CA VAL A 33 -4.18 -11.23 1.52
C VAL A 33 -5.53 -11.75 1.99
N HIS A 34 -6.49 -10.85 2.18
CA HIS A 34 -7.80 -11.16 2.72
C HIS A 34 -8.90 -10.60 1.80
N HIS A 35 -9.50 -11.44 0.96
CA HIS A 35 -10.52 -11.03 0.00
C HIS A 35 -11.94 -11.23 0.56
N LEU A 36 -12.67 -10.11 0.71
CA LEU A 36 -13.95 -10.08 1.42
C LEU A 36 -15.06 -10.83 0.67
N GLU A 37 -15.22 -10.63 -0.64
CA GLU A 37 -16.34 -11.21 -1.39
C GLU A 37 -16.22 -12.74 -1.52
N SER A 38 -15.00 -13.29 -1.53
CA SER A 38 -14.80 -14.75 -1.48
C SER A 38 -15.11 -15.34 -0.10
N LEU A 39 -14.84 -14.63 0.98
CA LEU A 39 -15.06 -15.11 2.35
C LEU A 39 -16.48 -14.90 2.84
N TYR A 40 -17.12 -13.81 2.42
CA TYR A 40 -18.44 -13.37 2.87
C TYR A 40 -19.38 -13.09 1.68
N PRO A 41 -19.64 -14.08 0.79
CA PRO A 41 -20.50 -13.87 -0.38
C PRO A 41 -21.95 -13.53 -0.02
N ASP A 42 -22.40 -13.92 1.18
CA ASP A 42 -23.73 -13.64 1.72
C ASP A 42 -23.76 -12.41 2.65
N PHE A 43 -22.69 -11.62 2.69
CA PHE A 43 -22.53 -10.42 3.53
C PHE A 43 -22.58 -10.70 5.03
N LYS A 44 -22.41 -11.95 5.49
CA LYS A 44 -22.33 -12.27 6.93
C LYS A 44 -20.89 -12.29 7.40
N ILE A 45 -20.41 -11.13 7.85
CA ILE A 45 -19.04 -10.95 8.34
C ILE A 45 -18.87 -11.60 9.72
N ASP A 46 -17.81 -12.41 9.87
CA ASP A 46 -17.37 -12.94 11.16
C ASP A 46 -16.54 -11.88 11.89
N VAL A 47 -17.22 -11.06 12.69
CA VAL A 47 -16.61 -9.93 13.38
C VAL A 47 -15.42 -10.33 14.26
N GLU A 48 -15.52 -11.45 14.98
CA GLU A 48 -14.45 -11.87 15.90
C GLU A 48 -13.18 -12.26 15.13
N LYS A 49 -13.35 -12.98 14.02
CA LYS A 49 -12.24 -13.36 13.13
C LYS A 49 -11.57 -12.14 12.51
N GLU A 50 -12.35 -11.18 12.02
CA GLU A 50 -11.82 -9.95 11.43
C GLU A 50 -11.07 -9.10 12.46
N GLN A 51 -11.60 -8.98 13.68
CA GLN A 51 -10.92 -8.27 14.77
C GLN A 51 -9.64 -8.98 15.22
N ALA A 52 -9.60 -10.31 15.20
CA ALA A 52 -8.38 -11.07 15.47
C ALA A 52 -7.30 -10.79 14.41
N LEU A 53 -7.66 -10.84 13.12
CA LEU A 53 -6.75 -10.49 12.03
C LEU A 53 -6.19 -9.09 12.18
N LEU A 54 -7.02 -8.09 12.51
CA LEU A 54 -6.54 -6.72 12.74
C LEU A 54 -5.54 -6.60 13.89
N LYS A 55 -5.67 -7.43 14.94
CA LYS A 55 -4.72 -7.42 16.07
C LYS A 55 -3.36 -7.98 15.66
N GLU A 56 -3.34 -9.00 14.82
CA GLU A 56 -2.13 -9.71 14.38
C GLU A 56 -1.25 -8.92 13.40
N HIS A 57 -1.76 -7.84 12.79
CA HIS A 57 -1.06 -7.10 11.74
C HIS A 57 -0.75 -5.67 12.14
N ASP A 58 0.41 -5.16 11.76
CA ASP A 58 0.90 -3.81 12.08
C ASP A 58 0.38 -2.75 11.10
N ARG A 59 0.20 -3.16 9.84
CA ARG A 59 -0.25 -2.32 8.73
C ARG A 59 -1.51 -2.91 8.11
N ILE A 60 -2.55 -2.10 7.98
CA ILE A 60 -3.84 -2.49 7.41
C ILE A 60 -4.03 -1.72 6.11
N ILE A 61 -4.22 -2.43 5.00
CA ILE A 61 -4.39 -1.85 3.67
C ILE A 61 -5.77 -2.21 3.14
N PHE A 62 -6.54 -1.21 2.72
CA PHE A 62 -7.75 -1.46 1.93
C PHE A 62 -7.44 -1.32 0.46
N GLN A 63 -7.75 -2.37 -0.30
CA GLN A 63 -7.56 -2.41 -1.75
C GLN A 63 -8.90 -2.65 -2.44
N PHE A 64 -9.32 -1.71 -3.28
CA PHE A 64 -10.63 -1.79 -3.91
C PHE A 64 -10.74 -0.95 -5.19
N PRO A 65 -11.67 -1.29 -6.10
CA PRO A 65 -12.00 -0.44 -7.22
C PRO A 65 -12.82 0.76 -6.76
N PHE A 66 -12.52 1.93 -7.31
CA PHE A 66 -13.12 3.18 -6.89
C PHE A 66 -14.50 3.38 -7.55
N TYR A 67 -15.53 2.83 -6.91
CA TYR A 67 -16.90 2.86 -7.41
C TYR A 67 -17.65 4.05 -6.82
N TRP A 68 -18.18 4.90 -7.69
CA TRP A 68 -18.94 6.10 -7.29
C TRP A 68 -18.23 6.91 -6.20
N TYR A 69 -16.93 7.12 -6.40
CA TYR A 69 -16.06 7.87 -5.48
C TYR A 69 -15.93 7.26 -4.08
N SER A 70 -16.17 5.95 -3.95
CA SER A 70 -16.11 5.22 -2.68
C SER A 70 -15.67 3.76 -2.89
N SER A 71 -15.72 2.97 -1.82
CA SER A 71 -15.50 1.52 -1.86
C SER A 71 -16.74 0.76 -2.30
N PRO A 72 -16.59 -0.52 -2.71
CA PRO A 72 -17.72 -1.43 -2.79
C PRO A 72 -18.48 -1.55 -1.46
N ALA A 73 -19.75 -1.96 -1.56
CA ALA A 73 -20.67 -2.00 -0.42
C ALA A 73 -20.21 -2.94 0.71
N LEU A 74 -19.59 -4.08 0.35
CA LEU A 74 -19.13 -5.05 1.35
C LEU A 74 -18.04 -4.48 2.24
N LEU A 75 -17.08 -3.72 1.69
CA LEU A 75 -16.07 -3.06 2.52
C LEU A 75 -16.68 -2.03 3.46
N LYS A 76 -17.74 -1.32 3.04
CA LYS A 76 -18.43 -0.38 3.92
C LYS A 76 -19.16 -1.12 5.04
N LYS A 77 -19.82 -2.24 4.73
CA LYS A 77 -20.44 -3.10 5.75
C LYS A 77 -19.39 -3.67 6.71
N TRP A 78 -18.25 -4.12 6.20
CA TRP A 78 -17.13 -4.60 7.01
C TRP A 78 -16.65 -3.50 7.98
N GLN A 79 -16.52 -2.26 7.52
CA GLN A 79 -16.17 -1.14 8.40
C GLN A 79 -17.21 -0.97 9.52
N ASP A 80 -18.50 -1.03 9.20
CA ASP A 80 -19.58 -0.82 10.16
C ASP A 80 -19.70 -1.95 11.19
N ASP A 81 -19.49 -3.20 10.77
CA ASP A 81 -19.63 -4.38 11.62
C ASP A 81 -18.37 -4.65 12.46
N VAL A 82 -17.16 -4.42 11.90
CA VAL A 82 -15.88 -4.82 12.53
C VAL A 82 -15.30 -3.72 13.41
N LEU A 83 -15.43 -2.45 13.00
CA LEU A 83 -14.83 -1.31 13.71
C LEU A 83 -15.75 -0.81 14.82
N THR A 84 -16.00 -1.64 15.83
CA THR A 84 -16.96 -1.36 16.90
C THR A 84 -16.38 -0.50 18.03
N ASP A 85 -17.27 0.14 18.80
CA ASP A 85 -16.91 0.73 20.10
C ASP A 85 -16.36 -0.36 21.04
N GLY A 86 -15.34 -0.02 21.82
CA GLY A 86 -14.65 -0.93 22.71
C GLY A 86 -13.53 -1.74 22.05
N PHE A 87 -13.50 -1.82 20.71
CA PHE A 87 -12.43 -2.46 19.94
C PHE A 87 -11.58 -1.44 19.17
N ALA A 88 -12.18 -0.79 18.16
CA ALA A 88 -11.48 0.13 17.26
C ALA A 88 -11.39 1.55 17.83
N TYR A 89 -12.42 1.99 18.56
CA TYR A 89 -12.50 3.30 19.20
C TYR A 89 -13.27 3.24 20.52
N GLY A 90 -13.41 4.38 21.19
CA GLY A 90 -14.15 4.50 22.45
C GLY A 90 -13.23 4.39 23.67
N LYS A 91 -13.80 4.24 24.87
CA LYS A 91 -13.04 4.28 26.13
C LYS A 91 -11.96 3.19 26.21
N ASN A 92 -12.29 1.99 25.73
CA ASN A 92 -11.42 0.83 25.76
C ASN A 92 -10.88 0.43 24.38
N GLY A 93 -11.42 0.99 23.28
CA GLY A 93 -11.01 0.63 21.92
C GLY A 93 -9.67 1.25 21.54
N LYS A 94 -8.61 0.47 21.69
CA LYS A 94 -7.23 0.84 21.34
C LYS A 94 -6.55 -0.18 20.43
N ALA A 95 -7.30 -1.18 19.93
CA ALA A 95 -6.71 -2.29 19.18
C ALA A 95 -5.98 -1.83 17.91
N LEU A 96 -6.34 -0.67 17.36
CA LEU A 96 -5.79 -0.10 16.14
C LEU A 96 -4.76 1.02 16.38
N THR A 97 -4.55 1.44 17.62
CA THR A 97 -3.68 2.58 17.94
C THR A 97 -2.22 2.28 17.56
N GLY A 98 -1.59 3.19 16.82
CA GLY A 98 -0.18 3.07 16.41
C GLY A 98 0.09 2.13 15.24
N LYS A 99 -0.96 1.51 14.70
CA LYS A 99 -0.92 0.77 13.43
C LYS A 99 -0.96 1.73 12.24
N GLU A 100 -0.55 1.25 11.08
CA GLU A 100 -0.62 2.00 9.84
C GLU A 100 -1.89 1.65 9.08
N PHE A 101 -2.43 2.63 8.36
CA PHE A 101 -3.60 2.43 7.53
C PHE A 101 -3.39 3.04 6.15
N GLY A 102 -3.48 2.23 5.10
CA GLY A 102 -3.26 2.66 3.72
C GLY A 102 -4.40 2.27 2.80
N LEU A 103 -4.44 2.93 1.64
CA LEU A 103 -5.45 2.74 0.62
C LEU A 103 -4.80 2.49 -0.73
N ILE A 104 -5.28 1.46 -1.43
CA ILE A 104 -4.93 1.15 -2.80
C ILE A 104 -6.21 1.17 -3.63
N VAL A 105 -6.35 2.19 -4.48
CA VAL A 105 -7.61 2.41 -5.21
C VAL A 105 -7.37 2.31 -6.70
N THR A 106 -8.08 1.41 -7.38
CA THR A 106 -8.01 1.30 -8.85
C THR A 106 -9.09 2.16 -9.49
N ILE A 107 -8.70 3.02 -10.43
CA ILE A 107 -9.52 4.10 -10.98
C ILE A 107 -9.51 4.02 -12.51
N GLY A 108 -10.71 4.06 -13.13
CA GLY A 108 -10.86 4.02 -14.59
C GLY A 108 -10.66 5.35 -15.31
N VAL A 109 -10.68 6.46 -14.57
CA VAL A 109 -10.50 7.82 -15.09
C VAL A 109 -9.02 8.22 -15.02
N LYS A 110 -8.61 9.15 -15.88
CA LYS A 110 -7.27 9.72 -15.92
C LYS A 110 -6.92 10.48 -14.63
N LYS A 111 -5.64 10.49 -14.27
CA LYS A 111 -5.14 11.22 -13.10
C LYS A 111 -5.43 12.71 -13.20
N GLU A 112 -5.30 13.28 -14.40
CA GLU A 112 -5.42 14.72 -14.67
C GLU A 112 -6.84 15.25 -14.45
N GLU A 113 -7.84 14.37 -14.35
CA GLU A 113 -9.22 14.77 -14.09
C GLU A 113 -9.52 14.95 -12.60
N TYR A 114 -8.69 14.37 -11.72
CA TYR A 114 -8.81 14.45 -10.26
C TYR A 114 -8.03 15.63 -9.68
N GLN A 115 -8.39 16.83 -10.13
CA GLN A 115 -7.85 18.09 -9.64
C GLN A 115 -8.88 19.19 -9.84
N HIS A 116 -8.66 20.33 -9.18
CA HIS A 116 -9.50 21.49 -9.41
C HIS A 116 -9.42 21.93 -10.88
N GLY A 117 -10.56 22.09 -11.53
CA GLY A 117 -10.65 22.38 -12.97
C GLY A 117 -10.58 21.15 -13.90
N GLY A 118 -10.29 19.95 -13.38
CA GLY A 118 -10.49 18.69 -14.08
C GLY A 118 -11.96 18.26 -14.06
N ARG A 119 -12.35 17.28 -14.89
CA ARG A 119 -13.74 16.82 -15.02
C ARG A 119 -14.32 16.30 -13.71
N GLU A 120 -13.53 15.60 -12.90
CA GLU A 120 -13.98 15.08 -11.62
C GLU A 120 -14.01 16.17 -10.54
N GLY A 121 -13.25 17.27 -10.72
CA GLY A 121 -13.31 18.48 -9.89
C GLY A 121 -12.70 18.37 -8.48
N PHE A 122 -12.32 17.16 -8.05
CA PHE A 122 -11.78 16.86 -6.73
C PHE A 122 -10.51 16.02 -6.82
N SER A 123 -9.58 16.24 -5.89
CA SER A 123 -8.43 15.37 -5.73
C SER A 123 -8.78 14.03 -5.07
N ILE A 124 -7.95 13.02 -5.29
CA ILE A 124 -8.09 11.71 -4.60
C ILE A 124 -7.98 11.88 -3.08
N ASP A 125 -7.13 12.78 -2.61
CA ASP A 125 -6.96 13.06 -1.19
C ASP A 125 -8.25 13.63 -0.57
N GLU A 126 -9.00 14.45 -1.31
CA GLU A 126 -10.31 14.94 -0.88
C GLU A 126 -11.36 13.85 -0.83
N LEU A 127 -11.42 13.01 -1.87
CA LEU A 127 -12.41 11.95 -1.97
C LEU A 127 -12.15 10.79 -0.99
N THR A 128 -10.92 10.65 -0.50
CA THR A 128 -10.54 9.65 0.50
C THR A 128 -10.56 10.17 1.95
N LYS A 129 -11.04 11.40 2.19
CA LYS A 129 -11.19 11.97 3.54
C LYS A 129 -11.96 11.09 4.53
N PRO A 130 -13.03 10.35 4.17
CA PRO A 130 -13.70 9.46 5.12
C PRO A 130 -12.75 8.41 5.73
N TYR A 131 -11.82 7.89 4.94
CA TYR A 131 -10.81 6.91 5.38
C TYR A 131 -9.69 7.56 6.22
N GLN A 132 -9.30 8.79 5.88
CA GLN A 132 -8.37 9.58 6.71
C GLN A 132 -8.99 9.87 8.09
N ALA A 133 -10.27 10.23 8.11
CA ALA A 133 -11.01 10.46 9.34
C ALA A 133 -11.16 9.18 10.17
N LEU A 134 -11.37 8.03 9.53
CA LEU A 134 -11.36 6.71 10.17
C LEU A 134 -9.99 6.44 10.83
N ALA A 135 -8.89 6.65 10.11
CA ALA A 135 -7.53 6.48 10.64
C ALA A 135 -7.30 7.36 11.87
N LEU A 136 -7.68 8.64 11.78
CA LEU A 136 -7.55 9.60 12.86
C LEU A 136 -8.37 9.18 14.10
N LYS A 137 -9.61 8.74 13.88
CA LYS A 137 -10.52 8.30 14.95
C LYS A 137 -9.99 7.08 15.69
N THR A 138 -9.35 6.17 14.97
CA THR A 138 -8.77 4.91 15.48
C THR A 138 -7.31 5.04 15.93
N LYS A 139 -6.72 6.25 15.78
CA LYS A 139 -5.32 6.58 16.10
C LYS A 139 -4.30 5.75 15.30
N MET A 140 -4.64 5.46 14.05
CA MET A 140 -3.72 4.90 13.07
C MET A 140 -2.96 6.00 12.34
N THR A 141 -1.77 5.68 11.84
CA THR A 141 -1.04 6.55 10.93
C THR A 141 -1.56 6.33 9.51
N PHE A 142 -2.20 7.34 8.93
CA PHE A 142 -2.68 7.27 7.56
C PHE A 142 -1.51 7.38 6.57
N LEU A 143 -1.33 6.36 5.76
CA LEU A 143 -0.38 6.35 4.65
C LEU A 143 -1.00 7.07 3.45
N LYS A 144 -0.18 7.77 2.67
CA LYS A 144 -0.63 8.39 1.43
C LYS A 144 -1.33 7.37 0.55
N THR A 145 -2.50 7.69 0.02
CA THR A 145 -3.24 6.81 -0.88
C THR A 145 -2.37 6.46 -2.09
N LEU A 146 -2.39 5.19 -2.50
CA LEU A 146 -1.81 4.71 -3.75
C LEU A 146 -2.93 4.56 -4.81
N PRO A 147 -3.20 5.60 -5.61
CA PRO A 147 -4.15 5.50 -6.71
C PRO A 147 -3.51 4.84 -7.93
N ILE A 148 -4.24 3.92 -8.55
CA ILE A 148 -3.86 3.22 -9.77
C ILE A 148 -4.82 3.66 -10.88
N PHE A 149 -4.40 4.63 -11.68
CA PHE A 149 -5.19 5.16 -12.78
C PHE A 149 -5.01 4.33 -14.04
N GLN A 150 -6.12 3.99 -14.70
CA GLN A 150 -6.13 3.44 -16.05
C GLN A 150 -5.20 2.24 -16.25
N PHE A 151 -5.19 1.29 -15.29
CA PHE A 151 -4.27 0.14 -15.29
C PHE A 151 -4.19 -0.58 -16.65
N SER A 152 -5.33 -0.83 -17.29
CA SER A 152 -5.42 -1.52 -18.59
C SER A 152 -4.74 -0.78 -19.74
N TYR A 153 -4.48 0.52 -19.59
CA TYR A 153 -3.83 1.38 -20.58
C TYR A 153 -2.34 1.63 -20.28
N LEU A 154 -1.81 1.09 -19.17
CA LEU A 154 -0.40 1.23 -18.83
C LEU A 154 0.48 0.39 -19.75
N THR A 155 1.64 0.92 -20.11
CA THR A 155 2.71 0.14 -20.75
C THR A 155 3.32 -0.86 -19.77
N GLU A 156 4.04 -1.86 -20.27
CA GLU A 156 4.71 -2.85 -19.41
C GLU A 156 5.69 -2.18 -18.43
N ASP A 157 6.49 -1.19 -18.86
CA ASP A 157 7.39 -0.44 -17.98
C ASP A 157 6.64 0.32 -16.88
N GLN A 158 5.49 0.89 -17.20
CA GLN A 158 4.63 1.56 -16.23
C GLN A 158 4.02 0.57 -15.23
N LYS A 159 3.62 -0.63 -15.68
CA LYS A 159 3.15 -1.71 -14.81
C LYS A 159 4.25 -2.22 -13.89
N MET A 160 5.47 -2.40 -14.39
CA MET A 160 6.63 -2.79 -13.59
C MET A 160 6.97 -1.72 -12.54
N THR A 161 6.94 -0.44 -12.92
CA THR A 161 7.14 0.67 -11.96
C THR A 161 6.05 0.68 -10.88
N LEU A 162 4.81 0.43 -11.27
CA LEU A 162 3.68 0.32 -10.35
C LEU A 162 3.86 -0.87 -9.39
N LEU A 163 4.34 -2.00 -9.88
CA LEU A 163 4.62 -3.20 -9.10
C LEU A 163 5.61 -2.91 -7.98
N ILE A 164 6.73 -2.25 -8.30
CA ILE A 164 7.74 -1.85 -7.31
C ILE A 164 7.11 -0.93 -6.26
N ARG A 165 6.33 0.07 -6.69
CA ARG A 165 5.62 0.98 -5.77
C ARG A 165 4.63 0.25 -4.88
N TYR A 166 3.94 -0.75 -5.42
CA TYR A 166 3.00 -1.59 -4.68
C TYR A 166 3.73 -2.41 -3.61
N GLN A 167 4.82 -3.08 -3.95
CA GLN A 167 5.65 -3.82 -2.99
C GLN A 167 6.20 -2.92 -1.89
N GLN A 168 6.71 -1.72 -2.25
CA GLN A 168 7.14 -0.70 -1.29
C GLN A 168 6.01 -0.35 -0.33
N TYR A 169 4.83 -0.05 -0.86
CA TYR A 169 3.68 0.33 -0.05
C TYR A 169 3.28 -0.75 0.96
N LEU A 170 3.48 -2.02 0.63
CA LEU A 170 3.15 -3.14 1.52
C LEU A 170 4.26 -3.47 2.54
N THR A 171 5.53 -3.18 2.24
CA THR A 171 6.67 -3.74 2.98
C THR A 171 7.66 -2.70 3.53
N GLN A 172 7.67 -1.48 3.00
CA GLN A 172 8.53 -0.40 3.49
C GLN A 172 8.20 -0.09 4.95
N GLU A 173 9.22 0.08 5.79
CA GLU A 173 9.05 0.42 7.20
C GLU A 173 8.41 1.81 7.39
N LYS A 174 8.07 2.17 8.63
CA LYS A 174 7.23 3.33 9.01
C LYS A 174 7.71 4.72 8.53
N ASP A 175 8.87 4.82 7.90
CA ASP A 175 9.46 6.06 7.45
C ASP A 175 9.35 6.19 5.92
N ASP A 176 8.78 7.30 5.45
CA ASP A 176 8.68 7.66 4.02
C ASP A 176 9.84 8.57 3.56
N SER A 177 10.88 8.68 4.38
CA SER A 177 12.10 9.40 4.02
C SER A 177 12.78 8.78 2.78
N LEU A 178 13.57 9.62 2.09
CA LEU A 178 14.40 9.17 0.99
C LEU A 178 15.34 8.03 1.43
N GLU A 179 15.88 8.12 2.65
CA GLU A 179 16.77 7.13 3.25
C GLU A 179 16.08 5.77 3.44
N ALA A 180 14.86 5.78 3.99
CA ALA A 180 14.08 4.56 4.16
C ALA A 180 13.74 3.88 2.83
N ARG A 181 13.42 4.69 1.80
CA ARG A 181 13.14 4.20 0.44
C ARG A 181 14.37 3.59 -0.22
N GLU A 182 15.53 4.23 -0.11
CA GLU A 182 16.79 3.70 -0.63
C GLU A 182 17.19 2.41 0.08
N LYS A 183 17.10 2.37 1.41
CA LYS A 183 17.38 1.17 2.21
C LYS A 183 16.49 0.01 1.79
N TRP A 184 15.20 0.26 1.56
CA TRP A 184 14.27 -0.74 1.04
C TRP A 184 14.71 -1.25 -0.35
N PHE A 185 15.05 -0.33 -1.27
CA PHE A 185 15.51 -0.71 -2.61
C PHE A 185 16.76 -1.58 -2.56
N LEU A 186 17.77 -1.16 -1.80
CA LEU A 186 19.00 -1.93 -1.61
C LEU A 186 18.73 -3.33 -1.04
N GLN A 187 17.81 -3.43 -0.07
CA GLN A 187 17.45 -4.72 0.50
C GLN A 187 16.80 -5.65 -0.53
N GLU A 188 15.86 -5.14 -1.34
CA GLU A 188 15.20 -5.94 -2.37
C GLU A 188 16.17 -6.35 -3.47
N LEU A 189 17.02 -5.42 -3.96
CA LEU A 189 18.06 -5.72 -4.95
C LEU A 189 19.02 -6.79 -4.44
N LYS A 190 19.50 -6.68 -3.19
CA LYS A 190 20.38 -7.69 -2.56
C LYS A 190 19.69 -9.03 -2.32
N SER A 191 18.38 -9.05 -2.15
CA SER A 191 17.59 -10.28 -1.97
C SER A 191 17.22 -10.97 -3.29
N THR A 192 17.55 -10.34 -4.42
CA THR A 192 17.22 -10.87 -5.76
C THR A 192 17.95 -12.19 -5.99
N ASP A 193 17.21 -13.18 -6.46
CA ASP A 193 17.76 -14.49 -6.78
C ASP A 193 18.63 -14.42 -8.04
N LEU A 194 19.95 -14.34 -7.84
CA LEU A 194 20.95 -14.25 -8.91
C LEU A 194 20.86 -15.43 -9.89
N SER A 195 20.37 -16.59 -9.45
CA SER A 195 20.27 -17.77 -10.33
C SER A 195 19.28 -17.59 -11.49
N LYS A 196 18.37 -16.61 -11.37
CA LYS A 196 17.39 -16.26 -12.42
C LYS A 196 17.91 -15.22 -13.41
N LEU A 197 19.09 -14.65 -13.15
CA LEU A 197 19.69 -13.60 -13.96
C LEU A 197 20.82 -14.16 -14.83
N ASN A 198 21.00 -13.60 -16.02
CA ASN A 198 22.20 -13.86 -16.82
C ASN A 198 23.40 -13.05 -16.27
N GLU A 199 24.61 -13.38 -16.69
CA GLU A 199 25.83 -12.72 -16.20
C GLU A 199 25.83 -11.19 -16.40
N GLY A 200 25.23 -10.70 -17.50
CA GLY A 200 25.12 -9.27 -17.78
C GLY A 200 24.19 -8.56 -16.80
N ASP A 201 23.04 -9.15 -16.51
CA ASP A 201 22.05 -8.61 -15.57
C ASP A 201 22.56 -8.67 -14.12
N GLN A 202 23.31 -9.71 -13.76
CA GLN A 202 23.99 -9.79 -12.46
C GLN A 202 25.01 -8.64 -12.30
N PHE A 203 25.82 -8.39 -13.32
CA PHE A 203 26.77 -7.27 -13.30
C PHE A 203 26.05 -5.91 -13.16
N ILE A 204 24.96 -5.69 -13.91
CA ILE A 204 24.17 -4.47 -13.81
C ILE A 204 23.58 -4.30 -12.41
N LEU A 205 23.08 -5.39 -11.81
CA LEU A 205 22.53 -5.38 -10.46
C LEU A 205 23.60 -4.96 -9.43
N GLU A 206 24.78 -5.57 -9.47
CA GLU A 206 25.89 -5.26 -8.58
C GLU A 206 26.33 -3.79 -8.72
N GLN A 207 26.51 -3.31 -9.95
CA GLN A 207 26.88 -1.91 -10.21
C GLN A 207 25.78 -0.92 -9.75
N THR A 208 24.52 -1.31 -9.86
CA THR A 208 23.40 -0.47 -9.39
C THR A 208 23.40 -0.37 -7.86
N ILE A 209 23.67 -1.48 -7.16
CA ILE A 209 23.78 -1.49 -5.70
C ILE A 209 24.92 -0.57 -5.25
N GLU A 210 26.11 -0.74 -5.84
CA GLU A 210 27.31 0.05 -5.53
C GLU A 210 27.05 1.55 -5.75
N PHE A 211 26.46 1.91 -6.90
CA PHE A 211 26.14 3.30 -7.21
C PHE A 211 25.18 3.96 -6.21
N ILE A 212 24.15 3.22 -5.74
CA ILE A 212 23.20 3.73 -4.74
C ILE A 212 23.90 3.95 -3.39
N GLU A 213 24.79 3.03 -3.00
CA GLU A 213 25.56 3.15 -1.74
C GLU A 213 26.52 4.34 -1.77
N GLU A 214 27.31 4.50 -2.85
CA GLU A 214 28.21 5.66 -3.01
C GLU A 214 27.45 7.00 -3.04
N SER A 215 26.27 7.01 -3.67
CA SER A 215 25.42 8.21 -3.70
C SER A 215 24.92 8.59 -2.31
N ARG A 216 24.61 7.61 -1.46
CA ARG A 216 24.20 7.83 -0.07
C ARG A 216 25.35 8.40 0.76
N ASP A 217 26.55 7.83 0.63
CA ASP A 217 27.75 8.33 1.33
C ASP A 217 28.03 9.79 0.96
N THR A 218 27.93 10.13 -0.34
CA THR A 218 28.08 11.50 -0.82
C THR A 218 27.05 12.46 -0.19
N ILE A 219 25.78 12.05 -0.08
CA ILE A 219 24.73 12.86 0.56
C ILE A 219 25.04 13.09 2.04
N ASP A 220 25.54 12.08 2.73
CA ASP A 220 25.82 12.18 4.17
C ASP A 220 27.08 13.02 4.45
N GLU A 221 28.11 12.94 3.60
CA GLU A 221 29.24 13.88 3.63
C GLU A 221 28.79 15.33 3.44
N LEU A 222 27.92 15.59 2.45
CA LEU A 222 27.38 16.93 2.20
C LEU A 222 26.58 17.47 3.39
N LYS A 223 25.80 16.62 4.07
CA LYS A 223 25.08 17.02 5.30
C LYS A 223 26.05 17.42 6.41
N ILE A 224 27.12 16.66 6.64
CA ILE A 224 28.12 16.97 7.66
C ILE A 224 28.75 18.35 7.39
N VAL A 225 29.08 18.65 6.13
CA VAL A 225 29.64 19.94 5.75
C VAL A 225 28.64 21.08 6.03
N LEU A 226 27.37 20.89 5.67
CA LEU A 226 26.32 21.89 5.91
C LEU A 226 26.09 22.14 7.41
N ASP A 227 26.12 21.10 8.24
CA ASP A 227 25.96 21.21 9.69
C ASP A 227 27.13 21.94 10.35
N GLN A 228 28.34 21.82 9.80
CA GLN A 228 29.52 22.55 10.28
C GLN A 228 29.53 24.04 9.87
N MET A 229 28.71 24.42 8.87
CA MET A 229 28.61 25.80 8.40
C MET A 229 27.56 26.63 9.15
N ASN A 230 26.66 26.00 9.91
CA ASN A 230 25.64 26.64 10.74
C ASN A 230 26.06 26.74 12.21
#